data_AF-A0A3D9KNX7-F1
#
_entry.id   AF-A0A3D9KNX7-F1
#
_cell.length_a   1.000
_cell.length_b   1.000
_cell.length_c   1.000
_cell.angle_alpha   90.00
_cell.angle_beta   90.00
_cell.angle_gamma   90.00
#
_symmetry.space_group_name_H-M   'P 1'
#
loop_
_entity.id
_entity.type
_entity.pdbx_description
1 polymer ?
#
loop_
_entity_poly.entity_id
_entity_poly.type
_entity_poly.pdbx_seq_one_letter_code
_entity_poly.pdbx_strand_id
1 'polypeptide(L)'
;MSIRKFLACFPDEQTCRNYLFSIRWPRGFICTKCGEMRYSVIKTRNVYECINCKTQTSLTSNTLMHRTKLPLRYWMVALYWVASGRRCSARRLGNTLKLQYRTARRLLNKIRYAMYNIESGPLFDFWDRQKRSAQQPIVRRAMLLMFRRARTFVRKHYGRVPKWRRPYYYCEYRFRSNNVHNPSQALMKLIINTCTTIYTLNEYGGFREPRRKPLSPEPLSA
;
A
#
# COMPACT_ATOMS: atom_id res chain seq x y z
N MET A 1 -15.66 4.72 -11.27
CA MET A 1 -14.72 5.29 -12.27
C MET A 1 -14.27 4.19 -13.25
N SER A 2 -14.34 4.44 -14.57
CA SER A 2 -13.91 3.46 -15.59
C SER A 2 -12.38 3.40 -15.73
N ILE A 3 -11.85 2.30 -16.29
CA ILE A 3 -10.40 2.11 -16.43
C ILE A 3 -9.76 3.19 -17.31
N ARG A 4 -10.44 3.62 -18.37
CA ARG A 4 -9.96 4.68 -19.27
C ARG A 4 -9.77 6.00 -18.52
N LYS A 5 -10.76 6.40 -17.71
CA LYS A 5 -10.67 7.60 -16.87
C LYS A 5 -9.51 7.50 -15.86
N PHE A 6 -9.32 6.33 -15.23
CA PHE A 6 -8.18 6.12 -14.32
C PHE A 6 -6.83 6.22 -15.03
N LEU A 7 -6.69 5.61 -16.21
CA LEU A 7 -5.43 5.68 -16.98
C LEU A 7 -5.15 7.09 -17.52
N ALA A 8 -6.18 7.88 -17.80
CA ALA A 8 -6.02 9.28 -18.19
C ALA A 8 -5.44 10.16 -17.06
N CYS A 9 -5.69 9.80 -15.79
CA CYS A 9 -5.04 10.46 -14.65
C CYS A 9 -3.55 10.14 -14.53
N PHE A 10 -3.06 9.10 -15.21
CA PHE A 10 -1.67 8.64 -15.17
C PHE A 10 -1.12 8.40 -16.59
N PRO A 11 -0.98 9.47 -17.39
CA PRO A 11 -0.52 9.36 -18.77
C PRO A 11 0.97 8.96 -18.84
N ASP A 12 1.76 9.44 -17.89
CA ASP A 12 3.22 9.30 -17.87
C ASP A 12 3.75 8.89 -16.47
N GLU A 13 5.02 8.52 -16.43
CA GLU A 13 5.70 8.07 -15.22
C GLU A 13 5.88 9.22 -14.20
N GLN A 14 6.07 10.46 -14.66
CA GLN A 14 6.25 11.61 -13.77
C GLN A 14 4.95 11.94 -13.03
N THR A 15 3.79 11.86 -13.70
CA THR A 15 2.49 12.00 -13.03
C THR A 15 2.29 10.93 -11.95
N CYS A 16 2.71 9.69 -12.21
CA CYS A 16 2.67 8.63 -11.19
C CYS A 16 3.59 8.94 -9.99
N ARG A 17 4.78 9.51 -10.24
CA ARG A 17 5.71 9.94 -9.19
C ARG A 17 5.15 11.07 -8.36
N ASN A 18 4.59 12.10 -9.00
CA ASN A 18 3.99 13.25 -8.32
C ASN A 18 2.83 12.81 -7.43
N TYR A 19 1.99 11.90 -7.91
CA TYR A 19 0.89 11.33 -7.13
C TYR A 19 1.39 10.50 -5.93
N LEU A 20 2.40 9.66 -6.12
CA LEU A 20 2.97 8.94 -4.99
C LEU A 20 3.69 9.86 -4.00
N PHE A 21 4.26 10.97 -4.48
CA PHE A 21 4.92 11.96 -3.64
C PHE A 21 3.91 12.65 -2.74
N SER A 22 2.76 13.09 -3.30
CA SER A 22 1.70 13.72 -2.50
C SER A 22 1.09 12.77 -1.47
N ILE A 23 0.99 11.48 -1.79
CA ILE A 23 0.54 10.47 -0.82
C ILE A 23 1.59 10.22 0.27
N ARG A 24 2.86 10.11 -0.12
CA ARG A 24 3.96 9.81 0.81
C ARG A 24 4.27 10.98 1.74
N TRP A 25 4.16 12.20 1.21
CA TRP A 25 4.54 13.46 1.85
C TRP A 25 3.45 14.52 1.61
N PRO A 26 2.29 14.40 2.27
CA PRO A 26 1.16 15.32 2.06
C PRO A 26 1.47 16.77 2.45
N ARG A 27 2.41 16.99 3.37
CA ARG A 27 2.87 18.31 3.82
C ARG A 27 4.24 18.70 3.26
N GLY A 28 4.73 17.99 2.24
CA GLY A 28 6.09 18.14 1.73
C GLY A 28 7.08 17.15 2.32
N PHE A 29 8.24 17.06 1.69
CA PHE A 29 9.31 16.14 2.09
C PHE A 29 9.78 16.49 3.51
N ILE A 30 9.98 15.47 4.33
CA ILE A 30 10.61 15.60 5.65
C ILE A 30 11.62 14.45 5.75
N CYS A 31 12.84 14.77 6.17
CA CYS A 31 13.91 13.79 6.32
C CYS A 31 13.72 12.90 7.55
N THR A 32 13.91 11.58 7.41
CA THR A 32 13.83 10.58 8.49
C THR A 32 14.85 10.71 9.60
N LYS A 33 16.01 11.30 9.31
CA LYS A 33 17.11 11.40 10.28
C LYS A 33 17.15 12.71 11.04
N CYS A 34 16.86 13.83 10.36
CA CYS A 34 17.07 15.16 10.92
C CYS A 34 15.85 16.09 10.87
N GLY A 35 14.74 15.67 10.25
CA GLY A 35 13.50 16.46 10.20
C GLY A 35 13.52 17.66 9.24
N GLU A 36 14.64 17.91 8.54
CA GLU A 36 14.74 18.97 7.55
C GLU A 36 13.74 18.75 6.40
N MET A 37 13.09 19.85 5.97
CA MET A 37 12.08 19.83 4.92
C MET A 37 12.66 20.11 3.53
N ARG A 38 13.82 20.76 3.47
CA ARG A 38 14.49 21.06 2.22
C ARG A 38 15.19 19.83 1.65
N TYR A 39 15.00 19.61 0.35
CA TYR A 39 15.58 18.48 -0.37
C TYR A 39 16.06 18.89 -1.76
N SER A 40 17.01 18.12 -2.28
CA SER A 40 17.39 18.11 -3.69
C SER A 40 16.92 16.81 -4.35
N VAL A 41 16.65 16.84 -5.65
CA VAL A 41 16.25 15.65 -6.42
C VAL A 41 17.41 15.19 -7.29
N ILE A 42 17.90 13.99 -7.02
CA ILE A 42 18.89 13.34 -7.88
C ILE A 42 18.13 12.66 -9.03
N LYS A 43 18.00 13.37 -10.15
CA LYS A 43 17.23 12.91 -11.33
C LYS A 43 17.69 11.56 -11.88
N THR A 44 19.01 11.30 -11.88
CA THR A 44 19.59 10.07 -12.43
C THR A 44 19.12 8.80 -11.71
N ARG A 45 18.93 8.86 -10.39
CA ARG A 45 18.47 7.74 -9.57
C ARG A 45 17.01 7.87 -9.13
N ASN A 46 16.40 9.02 -9.38
CA ASN A 46 15.06 9.40 -8.89
C ASN A 46 14.92 9.29 -7.36
N VAL A 47 15.88 9.89 -6.66
CA VAL A 47 15.97 9.86 -5.19
C VAL A 47 15.92 11.28 -4.65
N TYR A 48 15.29 11.44 -3.49
CA TYR A 48 15.21 12.69 -2.76
C TYR A 48 16.31 12.71 -1.72
N GLU A 49 17.19 13.70 -1.78
CA GLU A 49 18.31 13.86 -0.87
C GLU A 49 18.06 15.05 0.07
N CYS A 50 18.21 14.81 1.37
CA CYS A 50 18.12 15.88 2.36
C CYS A 50 19.32 16.83 2.21
N ILE A 51 19.07 18.14 2.20
CA ILE A 51 20.14 19.14 2.05
C ILE A 51 21.08 19.12 3.26
N ASN A 52 20.54 18.94 4.47
CA ASN A 52 21.27 18.98 5.73
C ASN A 52 22.12 17.72 5.96
N CYS A 53 21.50 16.53 6.04
CA CYS A 53 22.21 15.29 6.41
C CYS A 53 22.59 14.39 5.23
N LYS A 54 22.35 14.83 3.98
CA LYS A 54 22.60 14.07 2.73
C LYS A 54 21.95 12.69 2.68
N THR A 55 20.96 12.44 3.54
CA THR A 55 20.25 11.16 3.55
C THR A 55 19.36 11.06 2.33
N GLN A 56 19.52 9.96 1.61
CA GLN A 56 18.84 9.66 0.36
C GLN A 56 17.61 8.77 0.62
N THR A 57 16.44 9.19 0.13
CA THR A 57 15.17 8.47 0.28
C THR A 57 14.48 8.33 -1.08
N SER A 58 14.16 7.10 -1.45
CA SER A 58 13.43 6.84 -2.70
C SER A 58 11.92 6.98 -2.49
N LEU A 59 11.19 7.32 -3.55
CA LEU A 59 9.73 7.37 -3.50
C LEU A 59 9.08 6.00 -3.16
N THR A 60 9.75 4.92 -3.52
CA THR A 60 9.26 3.54 -3.34
C THR A 60 9.77 2.85 -2.08
N SER A 61 10.66 3.48 -1.30
CA SER A 61 11.24 2.84 -0.10
C SER A 61 10.17 2.59 0.95
N ASN A 62 10.18 1.39 1.53
CA ASN A 62 9.20 0.96 2.54
C ASN A 62 7.73 1.18 2.11
N THR A 63 7.47 0.98 0.82
CA THR A 63 6.10 0.97 0.27
C THR A 63 5.82 -0.37 -0.39
N LEU A 64 4.57 -0.59 -0.82
CA LEU A 64 4.21 -1.72 -1.70
C LEU A 64 5.15 -1.88 -2.93
N MET A 65 5.67 -0.75 -3.43
CA MET A 65 6.54 -0.67 -4.60
C MET A 65 8.03 -0.85 -4.27
N HIS A 66 8.39 -1.22 -3.03
CA HIS A 66 9.78 -1.37 -2.62
C HIS A 66 10.58 -2.31 -3.53
N ARG A 67 11.75 -1.85 -3.96
CA ARG A 67 12.68 -2.54 -4.88
C ARG A 67 12.03 -2.96 -6.21
N THR A 68 11.04 -2.22 -6.69
CA THR A 68 10.48 -2.44 -8.03
C THR A 68 11.44 -1.97 -9.12
N LYS A 69 11.57 -2.77 -10.17
CA LYS A 69 12.15 -2.36 -11.46
C LYS A 69 11.08 -2.07 -12.51
N LEU A 70 9.81 -2.33 -12.19
CA LEU A 70 8.69 -2.05 -13.08
C LEU A 70 8.32 -0.56 -13.03
N PRO A 71 7.90 0.03 -14.16
CA PRO A 71 7.32 1.37 -14.19
C PRO A 71 6.16 1.49 -13.20
N LEU A 72 6.07 2.63 -12.52
CA LEU A 72 5.02 2.94 -11.55
C LEU A 72 3.64 2.93 -12.21
N ARG A 73 3.55 3.29 -13.49
CA ARG A 73 2.31 3.16 -14.26
C ARG A 73 1.75 1.73 -14.25
N TYR A 74 2.62 0.71 -14.29
CA TYR A 74 2.18 -0.70 -14.25
C TYR A 74 1.60 -1.08 -12.90
N TRP A 75 2.13 -0.49 -11.82
CA TRP A 75 1.57 -0.63 -10.49
C TRP A 75 0.19 0.02 -10.40
N MET A 76 0.00 1.22 -10.94
CA MET A 76 -1.30 1.89 -10.96
C MET A 76 -2.36 1.04 -11.67
N VAL A 77 -2.03 0.48 -12.83
CA VAL A 77 -2.96 -0.40 -13.57
C VAL A 77 -3.26 -1.67 -12.76
N ALA A 78 -2.24 -2.34 -12.24
CA ALA A 78 -2.43 -3.59 -11.50
C ALA A 78 -3.27 -3.37 -10.23
N LEU A 79 -3.02 -2.29 -9.51
CA LEU A 79 -3.79 -1.87 -8.36
C LEU A 79 -5.25 -1.66 -8.73
N TYR A 80 -5.52 -0.82 -9.74
CA TYR A 80 -6.89 -0.56 -10.23
C TYR A 80 -7.62 -1.83 -10.62
N TRP A 81 -6.94 -2.76 -11.28
CA TRP A 81 -7.52 -4.04 -11.66
C TRP A 81 -7.98 -4.85 -10.45
N VAL A 82 -7.13 -5.00 -9.43
CA VAL A 82 -7.47 -5.75 -8.23
C VAL A 82 -8.66 -5.10 -7.49
N ALA A 83 -8.73 -3.77 -7.48
CA ALA A 83 -9.84 -3.05 -6.84
C ALA A 83 -11.16 -3.14 -7.64
N SER A 84 -11.11 -3.12 -8.97
CA SER A 84 -12.30 -2.98 -9.83
C SER A 84 -13.12 -4.27 -10.04
N GLY A 85 -12.98 -5.27 -9.16
CA GLY A 85 -13.88 -6.43 -9.05
C GLY A 85 -13.84 -7.47 -10.18
N ARG A 86 -13.30 -7.17 -11.37
CA ARG A 86 -13.19 -8.12 -12.50
C ARG A 86 -12.13 -9.21 -12.24
N ARG A 87 -12.20 -10.33 -12.97
CA ARG A 87 -11.22 -11.45 -12.92
C ARG A 87 -9.78 -10.94 -13.09
N CYS A 88 -8.96 -10.99 -12.04
CA CYS A 88 -7.56 -10.54 -12.04
C CYS A 88 -6.58 -11.72 -12.07
N SER A 89 -6.53 -12.43 -13.19
CA SER A 89 -5.55 -13.49 -13.39
C SER A 89 -4.19 -12.89 -13.80
N ALA A 90 -3.10 -13.55 -13.38
CA ALA A 90 -1.75 -13.13 -13.77
C ALA A 90 -1.54 -13.15 -15.29
N ARG A 91 -2.18 -14.10 -16.00
CA ARG A 91 -2.16 -14.17 -17.46
C ARG A 91 -2.82 -12.95 -18.10
N ARG A 92 -3.99 -12.56 -17.62
CA ARG A 92 -4.71 -11.40 -18.16
C ARG A 92 -3.96 -10.09 -17.91
N LEU A 93 -3.38 -9.94 -16.71
CA LEU A 93 -2.53 -8.79 -16.39
C LEU A 93 -1.26 -8.77 -17.26
N GLY A 94 -0.62 -9.93 -17.44
CA GLY A 94 0.55 -10.10 -18.32
C GLY A 94 0.24 -9.67 -19.75
N ASN A 95 -0.86 -10.16 -20.33
CA ASN A 95 -1.28 -9.77 -21.67
C ASN A 95 -1.58 -8.27 -21.78
N THR A 96 -2.23 -7.69 -20.77
CA THR A 96 -2.62 -6.27 -20.76
C THR A 96 -1.41 -5.34 -20.67
N LEU A 97 -0.43 -5.68 -19.83
CA LEU A 97 0.77 -4.88 -19.60
C LEU A 97 1.97 -5.32 -20.45
N LYS A 98 1.76 -6.27 -21.37
CA LYS A 98 2.82 -6.94 -22.15
C LYS A 98 3.99 -7.41 -21.26
N LEU A 99 3.66 -7.96 -20.10
CA LEU A 99 4.62 -8.49 -19.12
C LEU A 99 4.68 -10.01 -19.19
N GLN A 100 5.86 -10.55 -18.91
CA GLN A 100 6.01 -11.98 -18.66
C GLN A 100 5.09 -12.44 -17.50
N TYR A 101 4.52 -13.64 -17.64
CA TYR A 101 3.61 -14.21 -16.65
C TYR A 101 4.20 -14.23 -15.23
N ARG A 102 5.48 -14.59 -15.08
CA ARG A 102 6.17 -14.63 -13.77
C ARG A 102 6.19 -13.25 -13.11
N THR A 103 6.43 -12.20 -13.88
CA THR A 103 6.44 -10.80 -13.42
C THR A 103 5.05 -10.33 -13.00
N ALA A 104 4.03 -10.58 -13.83
CA ALA A 104 2.64 -10.27 -13.51
C ALA A 104 2.16 -11.01 -12.25
N ARG A 105 2.57 -12.29 -12.07
CA ARG A 105 2.26 -13.07 -10.87
C ARG A 105 2.93 -12.50 -9.63
N ARG A 106 4.21 -12.10 -9.70
CA ARG A 106 4.92 -11.46 -8.57
C ARG A 106 4.26 -10.14 -8.18
N LEU A 107 3.88 -9.33 -9.17
CA LEU A 107 3.17 -8.06 -8.97
C LEU A 107 1.85 -8.26 -8.20
N LEU A 108 1.00 -9.18 -8.67
CA LEU A 108 -0.26 -9.49 -7.99
C LEU A 108 -0.05 -10.07 -6.59
N ASN A 109 0.97 -10.91 -6.40
CA ASN A 109 1.28 -11.47 -5.08
C ASN A 109 1.69 -10.39 -4.09
N LYS A 110 2.47 -9.39 -4.50
CA LYS A 110 2.82 -8.24 -3.65
C LYS A 110 1.57 -7.45 -3.23
N ILE A 111 0.66 -7.19 -4.16
CA ILE A 111 -0.61 -6.49 -3.86
C ILE A 111 -1.45 -7.29 -2.83
N ARG A 112 -1.60 -8.60 -3.03
CA ARG A 112 -2.34 -9.45 -2.09
C ARG A 112 -1.66 -9.55 -0.72
N TYR A 113 -0.34 -9.58 -0.69
CA TYR A 113 0.43 -9.57 0.55
C TYR A 113 0.20 -8.27 1.33
N ALA A 114 0.17 -7.13 0.64
CA ALA A 114 -0.22 -5.86 1.24
C ALA A 114 -1.63 -5.89 1.83
N MET A 115 -2.62 -6.38 1.07
CA MET A 115 -3.99 -6.54 1.59
C MET A 115 -4.04 -7.42 2.82
N TYR A 116 -3.29 -8.53 2.81
CA TYR A 116 -3.18 -9.43 3.95
C TYR A 116 -2.59 -8.74 5.17
N ASN A 117 -1.51 -7.96 5.02
CA ASN A 117 -0.88 -7.28 6.15
C ASN A 117 -1.81 -6.25 6.81
N ILE A 118 -2.61 -5.53 6.01
CA ILE A 118 -3.58 -4.56 6.52
C ILE A 118 -4.69 -5.25 7.33
N GLU A 119 -5.15 -6.41 6.87
CA GLU A 119 -6.25 -7.15 7.51
C GLU A 119 -5.77 -8.24 8.50
N SER A 120 -4.46 -8.34 8.72
CA SER A 120 -3.83 -9.50 9.35
C SER A 120 -4.34 -9.73 10.77
N GLY A 121 -4.55 -8.68 11.58
CA GLY A 121 -5.09 -8.82 12.94
C GLY A 121 -6.44 -9.57 12.99
N PRO A 122 -7.53 -8.98 12.48
CA PRO A 122 -8.87 -9.57 12.62
C PRO A 122 -9.06 -10.93 11.94
N LEU A 123 -8.35 -11.19 10.84
CA LEU A 123 -8.46 -12.46 10.12
C LEU A 123 -7.60 -13.55 10.73
N PHE A 124 -6.38 -13.23 11.21
CA PHE A 124 -5.49 -14.19 11.86
C PHE A 124 -6.07 -14.68 13.18
N ASP A 125 -6.65 -13.77 13.96
CA ASP A 125 -7.33 -14.10 15.23
C ASP A 125 -8.48 -15.09 15.04
N PHE A 126 -9.16 -15.04 13.89
CA PHE A 126 -10.19 -16.02 13.61
C PHE A 126 -9.61 -17.43 13.40
N TRP A 127 -8.40 -17.60 12.88
CA TRP A 127 -7.82 -18.92 12.66
C TRP A 127 -7.39 -19.60 13.96
N ASP A 128 -7.06 -18.80 14.97
CA ASP A 128 -6.82 -19.24 16.34
C ASP A 128 -8.13 -19.74 16.99
N ARG A 129 -8.10 -20.97 17.53
CA ARG A 129 -9.27 -21.61 18.14
C ARG A 129 -9.69 -20.87 19.42
N GLN A 130 -8.74 -20.43 20.24
CA GLN A 130 -9.04 -19.76 21.51
C GLN A 130 -9.68 -18.40 21.26
N LYS A 131 -9.06 -17.58 20.40
CA LYS A 131 -9.58 -16.25 20.06
C LYS A 131 -10.93 -16.32 19.33
N ARG A 132 -11.15 -17.32 18.45
CA ARG A 132 -12.44 -17.54 17.80
C ARG A 132 -13.56 -17.89 18.79
N SER A 133 -13.26 -18.70 19.81
CA SER A 133 -14.24 -19.08 20.84
C SER A 133 -14.62 -17.90 21.74
N ALA A 134 -13.71 -16.95 21.94
CA ALA A 134 -13.95 -15.72 22.69
C ALA A 134 -14.77 -14.65 21.92
N GLN A 135 -14.94 -14.79 20.60
CA GLN A 135 -15.71 -13.84 19.79
C GLN A 135 -17.23 -14.02 19.98
N GLN A 136 -17.97 -12.92 19.88
CA GLN A 136 -19.44 -12.94 19.89
C GLN A 136 -20.00 -13.89 18.80
N PRO A 137 -21.07 -14.65 19.09
CA PRO A 137 -21.65 -15.61 18.13
C PRO A 137 -22.02 -15.02 16.76
N ILE A 138 -22.53 -13.78 16.75
CA ILE A 138 -22.87 -13.03 15.53
C ILE A 138 -21.64 -12.80 14.64
N VAL A 139 -20.52 -12.38 15.24
CA VAL A 139 -19.25 -12.13 14.56
C VAL A 139 -18.69 -13.43 13.98
N ARG A 140 -18.73 -14.52 14.75
CA ARG A 140 -18.28 -15.84 14.31
C ARG A 140 -19.09 -16.34 13.11
N ARG A 141 -20.42 -16.21 13.15
CA ARG A 141 -21.32 -16.59 12.03
C ARG A 141 -21.03 -15.74 10.79
N ALA A 142 -20.89 -14.42 10.94
CA ALA A 142 -20.57 -13.51 9.85
C ALA A 142 -19.22 -13.84 9.19
N MET A 143 -18.19 -14.13 9.99
CA MET A 143 -16.86 -14.53 9.49
C MET A 143 -16.92 -15.86 8.73
N LEU A 144 -17.62 -16.88 9.25
CA LEU A 144 -17.82 -18.15 8.54
C LEU A 144 -18.54 -17.96 7.20
N LEU A 145 -19.57 -17.12 7.16
CA LEU A 145 -20.29 -16.77 5.94
C LEU A 145 -19.35 -16.07 4.94
N MET A 146 -18.57 -15.09 5.41
CA MET A 146 -17.55 -14.41 4.61
C MET A 146 -16.56 -15.42 4.01
N PHE A 147 -16.03 -16.37 4.79
CA PHE A 147 -15.11 -17.39 4.28
C PHE A 147 -15.75 -18.35 3.27
N ARG A 148 -17.04 -18.68 3.43
CA ARG A 148 -17.78 -19.50 2.46
C ARG A 148 -17.93 -18.76 1.12
N ARG A 149 -18.32 -17.48 1.17
CA ARG A 149 -18.41 -16.62 -0.02
C ARG A 149 -17.04 -16.44 -0.68
N ALA A 150 -16.00 -16.18 0.12
CA ALA A 150 -14.63 -16.04 -0.35
C ALA A 150 -14.14 -17.33 -1.04
N ARG A 151 -14.40 -18.53 -0.48
CA ARG A 151 -14.06 -19.80 -1.14
C ARG A 151 -14.72 -19.95 -2.51
N THR A 152 -16.00 -19.62 -2.59
CA THR A 152 -16.78 -19.68 -3.83
C THR A 152 -16.20 -18.73 -4.88
N PHE A 153 -15.90 -17.49 -4.47
CA PHE A 153 -15.21 -16.50 -5.29
C PHE A 153 -13.84 -17.02 -5.78
N VAL A 154 -13.01 -17.52 -4.88
CA VAL A 154 -11.68 -18.03 -5.22
C VAL A 154 -11.76 -19.18 -6.21
N ARG A 155 -12.68 -20.12 -6.01
CA ARG A 155 -12.87 -21.25 -6.92
C ARG A 155 -13.36 -20.79 -8.30
N LYS A 156 -14.29 -19.84 -8.36
CA LYS A 156 -14.85 -19.29 -9.62
C LYS A 156 -13.85 -18.43 -10.42
N HIS A 157 -12.96 -17.71 -9.75
CA HIS A 157 -12.06 -16.73 -10.39
C HIS A 157 -10.62 -17.25 -10.55
N TYR A 158 -10.15 -18.12 -9.65
CA TYR A 158 -8.75 -18.57 -9.59
C TYR A 158 -8.60 -20.10 -9.63
N GLY A 159 -9.70 -20.86 -9.56
CA GLY A 159 -9.66 -22.32 -9.55
C GLY A 159 -9.14 -22.88 -8.22
N ARG A 160 -8.30 -23.90 -8.28
CA ARG A 160 -7.76 -24.58 -7.08
C ARG A 160 -6.55 -23.81 -6.54
N VAL A 161 -6.69 -23.24 -5.34
CA VAL A 161 -5.61 -22.56 -4.62
C VAL A 161 -5.15 -23.40 -3.41
N PRO A 162 -3.83 -23.58 -3.20
CA PRO A 162 -3.28 -24.27 -2.03
C PRO A 162 -3.75 -23.66 -0.72
N LYS A 163 -4.00 -24.49 0.31
CA LYS A 163 -4.58 -24.07 1.60
C LYS A 163 -3.81 -22.91 2.23
N TRP A 164 -2.48 -22.98 2.25
CA TRP A 164 -1.58 -21.97 2.80
C TRP A 164 -1.62 -20.61 2.07
N ARG A 165 -2.07 -20.57 0.81
CA ARG A 165 -2.25 -19.31 0.07
C ARG A 165 -3.65 -18.71 0.19
N ARG A 166 -4.64 -19.47 0.66
CA ARG A 166 -6.04 -18.99 0.74
C ARG A 166 -6.21 -17.68 1.53
N PRO A 167 -5.50 -17.42 2.65
CA PRO A 167 -5.66 -16.18 3.40
C PRO A 167 -5.51 -14.93 2.51
N TYR A 168 -4.47 -14.87 1.68
CA TYR A 168 -4.23 -13.76 0.75
C TYR A 168 -5.39 -13.50 -0.22
N TYR A 169 -6.03 -14.57 -0.71
CA TYR A 169 -7.16 -14.44 -1.63
C TYR A 169 -8.47 -14.12 -0.90
N TYR A 170 -8.61 -14.51 0.36
CA TYR A 170 -9.74 -14.11 1.19
C TYR A 170 -9.65 -12.63 1.54
N CYS A 171 -8.45 -12.11 1.84
CA CYS A 171 -8.22 -10.68 2.00
C CYS A 171 -8.50 -9.91 0.70
N GLU A 172 -8.08 -10.45 -0.45
CA GLU A 172 -8.46 -9.87 -1.74
C GLU A 172 -9.98 -9.81 -1.93
N TYR A 173 -10.69 -10.90 -1.61
CA TYR A 173 -12.16 -10.92 -1.68
C TYR A 173 -12.80 -9.90 -0.73
N ARG A 174 -12.32 -9.81 0.51
CA ARG A 174 -12.80 -8.85 1.51
C ARG A 174 -12.59 -7.42 1.04
N PHE A 175 -11.37 -7.10 0.62
CA PHE A 175 -11.00 -5.81 0.08
C PHE A 175 -11.89 -5.42 -1.09
N ARG A 176 -12.13 -6.32 -2.05
CA ARG A 176 -13.02 -6.07 -3.19
C ARG A 176 -14.47 -5.83 -2.74
N SER A 177 -14.97 -6.69 -1.86
CA SER A 177 -16.35 -6.62 -1.37
C SER A 177 -16.63 -5.31 -0.62
N ASN A 178 -15.65 -4.82 0.14
CA ASN A 178 -15.77 -3.57 0.90
C ASN A 178 -15.66 -2.32 0.02
N ASN A 179 -15.10 -2.44 -1.19
CA ASN A 179 -14.74 -1.29 -2.03
C ASN A 179 -15.38 -1.33 -3.43
N VAL A 180 -16.45 -2.09 -3.62
CA VAL A 180 -17.13 -2.27 -4.91
C VAL A 180 -17.52 -0.92 -5.55
N HIS A 181 -17.98 0.03 -4.73
CA HIS A 181 -18.52 1.31 -5.21
C HIS A 181 -17.44 2.37 -5.51
N ASN A 182 -16.29 2.33 -4.84
CA ASN A 182 -15.23 3.34 -5.00
C ASN A 182 -13.81 2.72 -5.03
N PRO A 183 -13.42 2.11 -6.16
CA PRO A 183 -12.11 1.46 -6.27
C PRO A 183 -10.96 2.46 -6.15
N SER A 184 -11.12 3.71 -6.61
CA SER A 184 -10.10 4.77 -6.50
C SER A 184 -9.70 5.07 -5.06
N GLN A 185 -10.68 5.24 -4.18
CA GLN A 185 -10.43 5.51 -2.76
C GLN A 185 -9.80 4.30 -2.06
N ALA A 186 -10.19 3.09 -2.46
CA ALA A 186 -9.61 1.85 -1.96
C ALA A 186 -8.12 1.72 -2.30
N LEU A 187 -7.72 2.17 -3.50
CA LEU A 187 -6.31 2.21 -3.89
C LEU A 187 -5.53 3.19 -3.02
N MET A 188 -6.08 4.37 -2.73
CA MET A 188 -5.43 5.33 -1.84
C MET A 188 -5.23 4.73 -0.46
N LYS A 189 -6.27 4.13 0.13
CA LYS A 189 -6.18 3.45 1.44
C LYS A 189 -5.14 2.33 1.43
N LEU A 190 -5.07 1.54 0.35
CA LEU A 190 -4.10 0.46 0.25
C LEU A 190 -2.67 1.01 0.12
N ILE A 191 -2.44 2.01 -0.73
CA ILE A 191 -1.12 2.63 -0.88
C ILE A 191 -0.70 3.24 0.47
N ILE A 192 -1.54 4.09 1.08
CA ILE A 192 -1.27 4.75 2.36
C ILE A 192 -0.95 3.73 3.46
N ASN A 193 -1.79 2.71 3.66
CA ASN A 193 -1.58 1.73 4.71
C ASN A 193 -0.34 0.84 4.49
N THR A 194 0.16 0.74 3.25
CA THR A 194 1.40 0.00 2.94
C THR A 194 2.64 0.87 2.93
N CYS A 195 2.47 2.18 2.85
CA CYS A 195 3.56 3.15 2.91
C CYS A 195 3.88 3.38 4.38
N THR A 196 4.97 2.80 4.87
CA THR A 196 5.42 3.09 6.24
C THR A 196 6.11 4.47 6.26
N THR A 197 5.39 5.57 6.06
CA THR A 197 5.90 6.95 6.16
C THR A 197 5.93 7.45 7.60
N ILE A 198 6.25 8.74 7.82
CA ILE A 198 6.28 9.43 9.13
C ILE A 198 5.07 9.16 9.99
N TYR A 199 3.91 9.05 9.35
CA TYR A 199 2.62 8.82 10.00
C TYR A 199 2.41 7.36 10.46
N THR A 200 3.35 6.48 10.13
CA THR A 200 3.35 5.05 10.42
C THR A 200 4.72 4.68 10.97
N LEU A 201 4.98 5.13 12.20
CA LEU A 201 5.91 4.70 13.27
C LEU A 201 7.27 4.05 12.95
N ASN A 202 7.42 3.27 11.87
CA ASN A 202 8.62 2.49 11.56
C ASN A 202 9.75 3.27 10.87
N GLU A 203 9.48 4.40 10.19
CA GLU A 203 10.54 5.17 9.50
C GLU A 203 11.28 6.16 10.43
N TYR A 204 10.75 6.46 11.61
CA TYR A 204 11.16 7.60 12.44
C TYR A 204 11.36 7.27 13.93
N GLY A 205 11.38 5.98 14.30
CA GLY A 205 11.61 5.53 15.69
C GLY A 205 12.94 5.97 16.32
N GLY A 206 13.72 6.83 15.66
CA GLY A 206 14.95 7.44 16.15
C GLY A 206 14.97 8.97 16.14
N PHE A 207 13.85 9.67 15.90
CA PHE A 207 13.81 11.11 16.11
C PHE A 207 13.97 11.41 17.61
N ARG A 208 15.20 11.71 18.02
CA ARG A 208 15.42 12.51 19.22
C ARG A 208 14.84 13.88 18.91
N GLU A 209 13.92 14.36 19.73
CA GLU A 209 13.53 15.78 19.68
C GLU A 209 14.82 16.60 19.66
N PRO A 210 14.97 17.56 18.74
CA PRO A 210 16.08 18.51 18.85
C PRO A 210 15.96 19.13 20.24
N ARG A 211 17.03 19.06 21.04
CA ARG A 211 17.08 19.80 22.32
C ARG A 211 16.74 21.24 21.96
N ARG A 212 15.52 21.68 22.29
CA ARG A 212 15.19 23.09 22.20
C ARG A 212 16.20 23.76 23.12
N LYS A 213 17.10 24.59 22.57
CA LYS A 213 17.79 25.54 23.44
C LYS A 213 16.67 26.31 24.13
N PRO A 214 16.65 26.39 25.48
CA PRO A 214 15.68 27.25 26.15
C PRO A 214 15.79 28.62 25.50
N LEU A 215 14.65 29.17 25.09
CA LEU A 215 14.56 30.55 24.66
C LEU A 215 15.19 31.36 25.80
N SER A 216 16.31 32.02 25.50
CA SER A 216 16.88 33.01 26.40
C SER A 216 15.76 34.01 26.70
N PRO A 217 15.46 34.30 27.97
CA PRO A 217 14.48 35.33 28.28
C PRO A 217 14.94 36.62 27.60
N GLU A 218 14.08 37.18 26.75
CA GLU A 218 14.29 38.52 26.21
C GLU A 218 14.46 39.48 27.40
N PRO A 219 15.48 40.35 27.39
CA PRO A 219 15.59 41.37 28.42
C PRO A 219 14.37 42.28 28.28
N LEU A 220 13.57 42.35 29.34
CA LEU A 220 12.57 43.39 29.53
C LEU A 220 13.32 44.73 29.39
N SER A 221 13.12 45.40 28.26
CA SER A 221 13.52 46.79 28.09
C SER A 221 12.77 47.64 29.12
N ALA A 222 13.54 48.41 29.88
CA ALA A 222 13.10 49.37 30.89
C ALA A 222 12.18 50.46 30.31
#